data_AF-A0A7S2PM62-F1
#
_entry.id   AF-A0A7S2PM62-F1
#
_cell.length_a   1.000
_cell.length_b   1.000
_cell.length_c   1.000
_cell.angle_alpha   90.00
_cell.angle_beta   90.00
_cell.angle_gamma   90.00
#
_symmetry.space_group_name_H-M   'P 1'
#
loop_
_entity.id
_entity.type
_entity.pdbx_description
1 polymer ?
#
loop_
_entity_poly.entity_id
_entity_poly.type
_entity_poly.pdbx_seq_one_letter_code
_entity_poly.pdbx_strand_id
1 'polypeptide(L)'
;GGCLSLVTNEEGGILDDTVITKYGDYVYMVVNGATKFGDMKHFQQQLDEFDGDVTMEYLEDTMQLLALQGPGAADAVSKILPSGFDLTNMAFMTGTELTLDGIEGCRITRCGYTGEDGFEIAMPADHAVSIASKLLEDPSVNPTGLGARDSLRLEAGLCLYGHDLNETINPVEGTLAWTMGGPKGRRRAEGGFLGAEKILKPDGKLQKVAKKRVGIM
;
A
#
# COMPACT_ATOMS: atom_id res chain seq x y z
N GLY A 1 11.88 4.49 2.12
CA GLY A 1 11.48 3.12 2.47
C GLY A 1 10.02 3.13 2.82
N GLY A 2 9.27 2.12 2.39
CA GLY A 2 7.83 2.01 2.58
C GLY A 2 7.42 0.80 3.41
N CYS A 3 6.15 0.77 3.79
CA CYS A 3 5.54 -0.31 4.54
C CYS A 3 4.02 -0.37 4.31
N LEU A 4 3.43 -1.53 4.60
CA LEU A 4 2.00 -1.64 4.79
C LEU A 4 1.63 -1.01 6.14
N SER A 5 0.59 -0.19 6.15
CA SER A 5 0.01 0.41 7.34
C SER A 5 -1.50 0.20 7.37
N LEU A 6 -2.11 0.45 8.53
CA LEU A 6 -3.54 0.33 8.73
C LEU A 6 -4.08 1.68 9.21
N VAL A 7 -5.19 2.11 8.62
CA VAL A 7 -5.99 3.21 9.12
C VAL A 7 -7.01 2.60 10.07
N THR A 8 -7.03 3.03 11.33
CA THR A 8 -7.91 2.45 12.37
C THR A 8 -8.89 3.48 12.91
N ASN A 9 -10.06 3.03 13.35
CA ASN A 9 -11.02 3.85 14.08
C ASN A 9 -10.78 3.80 15.61
N GLU A 10 -11.53 4.60 16.36
CA GLU A 10 -11.46 4.68 17.83
C GLU A 10 -11.77 3.35 18.55
N GLU A 11 -12.54 2.47 17.89
CA GLU A 11 -12.88 1.15 18.40
C GLU A 11 -11.83 0.08 18.04
N GLY A 12 -10.75 0.48 17.34
CA GLY A 12 -9.65 -0.38 16.94
C GLY A 12 -9.94 -1.25 15.71
N GLY A 13 -11.06 -1.02 15.03
CA GLY A 13 -11.36 -1.64 13.74
C GLY A 13 -10.59 -0.97 12.60
N ILE A 14 -10.41 -1.71 11.50
CA ILE A 14 -9.65 -1.26 10.33
C ILE A 14 -10.58 -0.54 9.36
N LEU A 15 -10.31 0.74 9.10
CA LEU A 15 -10.99 1.56 8.09
C LEU A 15 -10.43 1.30 6.69
N ASP A 16 -9.11 1.12 6.58
CA ASP A 16 -8.43 0.70 5.34
C ASP A 16 -7.02 0.16 5.65
N ASP A 17 -6.42 -0.53 4.68
CA ASP A 17 -5.00 -0.84 4.62
C ASP A 17 -4.31 -0.12 3.45
N THR A 18 -3.13 0.44 3.70
CA THR A 18 -2.47 1.37 2.78
C THR A 18 -0.96 1.13 2.73
N VAL A 19 -0.37 1.30 1.54
CA VAL A 19 1.08 1.35 1.38
C VAL A 19 1.55 2.79 1.58
N ILE A 20 2.43 3.00 2.56
CA ILE A 20 3.02 4.29 2.87
C ILE A 20 4.51 4.25 2.55
N THR A 21 4.99 5.20 1.77
CA THR A 21 6.41 5.36 1.43
C THR A 21 6.92 6.71 1.88
N LYS A 22 8.03 6.73 2.64
CA LYS A 22 8.70 7.98 3.05
C LYS A 22 9.54 8.56 1.90
N TYR A 23 9.32 9.83 1.61
CA TYR A 23 10.07 10.65 0.64
C TYR A 23 10.53 11.95 1.31
N GLY A 24 11.81 12.03 1.68
CA GLY A 24 12.34 13.24 2.31
C GLY A 24 11.53 13.68 3.55
N ASP A 25 10.84 14.80 3.39
CA ASP A 25 9.99 15.48 4.36
C ASP A 25 8.49 15.12 4.29
N TYR A 26 8.05 14.37 3.27
CA TYR A 26 6.66 13.90 3.16
C TYR A 26 6.55 12.37 3.13
N VAL A 27 5.30 11.90 3.16
CA VAL A 27 4.94 10.51 2.88
C VAL A 27 4.01 10.47 1.68
N TYR A 28 4.21 9.46 0.82
CA TYR A 28 3.30 9.14 -0.27
C TYR A 28 2.48 7.91 0.14
N MET A 29 1.17 7.97 -0.08
CA MET A 29 0.24 6.92 0.34
C MET A 29 -0.57 6.43 -0.85
N VAL A 30 -0.62 5.10 -1.01
CA VAL A 30 -1.55 4.43 -1.92
C VAL A 30 -2.63 3.79 -1.06
N VAL A 31 -3.85 4.31 -1.17
CA VAL A 31 -5.05 3.81 -0.47
C VAL A 31 -5.88 2.93 -1.38
N ASN A 32 -6.75 2.11 -0.80
CA ASN A 32 -7.62 1.25 -1.59
C ASN A 32 -8.65 2.08 -2.37
N GLY A 33 -8.78 1.78 -3.67
CA GLY A 33 -9.69 2.49 -4.56
C GLY A 33 -11.17 2.43 -4.14
N ALA A 34 -11.58 1.41 -3.38
CA ALA A 34 -12.94 1.25 -2.87
C ALA A 34 -13.22 2.10 -1.61
N THR A 35 -12.20 2.42 -0.82
CA THR A 35 -12.30 3.15 0.45
C THR A 35 -11.86 4.62 0.33
N LYS A 36 -11.19 4.98 -0.76
CA LYS A 36 -10.55 6.29 -0.98
C LYS A 36 -11.35 7.51 -0.50
N PHE A 37 -12.67 7.58 -0.76
CA PHE A 37 -13.47 8.73 -0.33
C PHE A 37 -13.69 8.76 1.19
N GLY A 38 -13.83 7.58 1.81
CA GLY A 38 -13.87 7.42 3.26
C GLY A 38 -12.51 7.80 3.88
N ASP A 39 -11.42 7.36 3.27
CA ASP A 39 -10.06 7.68 3.74
C ASP A 39 -9.79 9.17 3.67
N MET A 40 -10.08 9.83 2.53
CA MET A 40 -9.89 11.28 2.39
C MET A 40 -10.70 12.06 3.41
N LYS A 41 -11.95 11.66 3.65
CA LYS A 41 -12.78 12.27 4.69
C LYS A 41 -12.18 12.07 6.08
N HIS A 42 -11.74 10.85 6.39
CA HIS A 42 -11.12 10.53 7.67
C HIS A 42 -9.85 11.35 7.90
N PHE A 43 -8.95 11.40 6.91
CA PHE A 43 -7.73 12.18 7.00
C PHE A 43 -8.01 13.67 7.16
N GLN A 44 -8.96 14.23 6.41
CA GLN A 44 -9.33 15.65 6.57
C GLN A 44 -9.82 15.95 7.99
N GLN A 45 -10.67 15.08 8.56
CA GLN A 45 -11.12 15.24 9.95
C GLN A 45 -9.96 15.22 10.94
N GLN A 46 -9.01 14.29 10.77
CA GLN A 46 -7.83 14.22 11.64
C GLN A 46 -6.91 15.44 11.46
N LEU A 47 -6.78 15.98 10.24
CA LEU A 47 -6.00 17.18 9.96
C LEU A 47 -6.63 18.43 10.58
N ASP A 48 -7.96 18.56 10.53
CA ASP A 48 -8.68 19.69 11.13
C ASP A 48 -8.50 19.77 12.67
N GLU A 49 -8.27 18.62 13.31
CA GLU A 49 -8.01 18.52 14.76
C GLU A 49 -6.52 18.56 15.12
N PHE A 50 -5.63 18.40 14.13
CA PHE A 50 -4.19 18.31 14.37
C PHE A 50 -3.57 19.71 14.50
N ASP A 51 -3.06 20.02 15.70
CA ASP A 51 -2.34 21.27 15.97
C ASP A 51 -0.89 21.19 15.44
N GLY A 52 -0.74 21.24 14.12
CA GLY A 52 0.54 21.16 13.44
C GLY A 52 0.50 21.62 11.98
N ASP A 53 1.68 21.65 11.34
CA ASP A 53 1.86 22.10 9.95
C ASP A 53 1.97 20.89 9.01
N VAL A 54 0.83 20.28 8.72
CA VAL A 54 0.72 19.15 7.80
C VAL A 54 -0.46 19.39 6.85
N THR A 55 -0.21 19.20 5.55
CA THR A 55 -1.25 19.25 4.52
C THR A 55 -1.32 17.93 3.77
N MET A 56 -2.49 17.61 3.23
CA MET A 56 -2.70 16.46 2.35
C MET A 56 -3.01 16.95 0.94
N GLU A 57 -2.31 16.40 -0.04
CA GLU A 57 -2.61 16.56 -1.46
C GLU A 57 -3.24 15.28 -2.00
N TYR A 58 -4.43 15.39 -2.58
CA TYR A 58 -5.10 14.26 -3.22
C TYR A 58 -4.80 14.22 -4.72
N LEU A 59 -4.15 13.15 -5.16
CA LEU A 59 -3.55 13.05 -6.50
C LEU A 59 -4.42 12.31 -7.54
N GLU A 60 -5.69 12.04 -7.24
CA GLU A 60 -6.56 11.22 -8.11
C GLU A 60 -6.67 11.77 -9.55
N ASP A 61 -6.80 13.09 -9.70
CA ASP A 61 -6.99 13.73 -11.00
C ASP A 61 -5.67 13.92 -11.77
N THR A 62 -4.54 13.90 -11.07
CA THR A 62 -3.22 14.23 -11.64
C THR A 62 -2.35 13.01 -11.89
N MET A 63 -2.57 11.92 -11.15
CA MET A 63 -1.75 10.71 -11.20
C MET A 63 -2.59 9.46 -11.45
N GLN A 64 -2.03 8.51 -12.17
CA GLN A 64 -2.60 7.18 -12.41
C GLN A 64 -1.58 6.10 -12.06
N LEU A 65 -2.06 4.90 -11.72
CA LEU A 65 -1.23 3.81 -11.23
C LEU A 65 -1.46 2.53 -12.04
N LEU A 66 -0.35 1.91 -12.45
CA LEU A 66 -0.30 0.60 -13.08
C LEU A 66 0.45 -0.37 -12.15
N ALA A 67 -0.11 -1.57 -11.97
CA ALA A 67 0.57 -2.66 -11.29
C ALA A 67 1.10 -3.67 -12.32
N LEU A 68 2.41 -3.89 -12.33
CA LEU A 68 3.06 -4.94 -13.12
C LEU A 68 3.61 -6.00 -12.19
N GLN A 69 3.11 -7.23 -12.28
CA GLN A 69 3.36 -8.29 -11.31
C GLN A 69 3.76 -9.57 -12.03
N GLY A 70 4.70 -10.31 -11.46
CA GLY A 70 5.19 -11.58 -11.97
C GLY A 70 6.70 -11.61 -12.20
N PRO A 71 7.28 -12.80 -12.46
CA PRO A 71 8.72 -13.01 -12.53
C PRO A 71 9.43 -12.22 -13.66
N GLY A 72 8.72 -11.83 -14.72
CA GLY A 72 9.24 -11.01 -15.80
C GLY A 72 9.08 -9.50 -15.59
N ALA A 73 8.51 -9.05 -14.46
CA ALA A 73 8.17 -7.64 -14.25
C ALA A 73 9.40 -6.72 -14.27
N ALA A 74 10.51 -7.16 -13.67
CA ALA A 74 11.76 -6.38 -13.64
C ALA A 74 12.35 -6.21 -15.06
N ASP A 75 12.37 -7.28 -15.85
CA ASP A 75 12.87 -7.25 -17.22
C ASP A 75 12.00 -6.34 -18.11
N ALA A 76 10.68 -6.42 -17.98
CA ALA A 76 9.75 -5.58 -18.73
C ALA A 76 9.88 -4.08 -18.36
N VAL A 77 9.93 -3.74 -17.07
CA VAL A 77 10.10 -2.35 -16.61
C VAL A 77 11.46 -1.80 -17.03
N SER A 78 12.52 -2.62 -17.02
CA SER A 78 13.88 -2.16 -17.35
C SER A 78 13.99 -1.50 -18.73
N LYS A 79 13.12 -1.86 -19.66
CA LYS A 79 13.07 -1.34 -21.04
C LYS A 79 12.61 0.10 -21.14
N ILE A 80 11.95 0.61 -20.11
CA ILE A 80 11.38 1.96 -20.06
C ILE A 80 11.99 2.82 -18.95
N LEU A 81 13.01 2.31 -18.26
CA LEU A 81 13.75 3.04 -17.24
C LEU A 81 14.75 4.04 -17.85
N PRO A 82 15.15 5.06 -17.07
CA PRO A 82 16.21 5.96 -17.50
C PRO A 82 17.53 5.20 -17.56
N SER A 83 18.40 5.61 -18.49
CA SER A 83 19.71 4.97 -18.69
C SER A 83 20.53 4.96 -17.40
N GLY A 84 21.08 3.78 -17.05
CA GLY A 84 21.90 3.59 -15.86
C GLY A 84 21.13 3.35 -14.56
N PHE A 85 19.79 3.36 -14.58
CA PHE A 85 19.01 2.95 -13.43
C PHE A 85 19.00 1.43 -13.29
N ASP A 86 19.36 0.94 -12.10
CA ASP A 86 19.46 -0.49 -11.80
C ASP A 86 18.42 -0.92 -10.77
N LEU A 87 17.40 -1.66 -11.23
CA LEU A 87 16.32 -2.20 -10.40
C LEU A 87 16.81 -3.21 -9.35
N THR A 88 17.97 -3.84 -9.54
CA THR A 88 18.47 -4.84 -8.59
C THR A 88 18.83 -4.21 -7.23
N ASN A 89 19.12 -2.91 -7.21
CA ASN A 89 19.36 -2.13 -6.00
C ASN A 89 18.06 -1.71 -5.28
N MET A 90 16.90 -1.94 -5.90
CA MET A 90 15.62 -1.57 -5.36
C MET A 90 15.03 -2.73 -4.56
N ALA A 91 15.12 -2.66 -3.23
CA ALA A 91 14.58 -3.68 -2.34
C ALA A 91 13.03 -3.66 -2.31
N PHE A 92 12.41 -4.77 -1.89
CA PHE A 92 10.97 -4.83 -1.67
C PHE A 92 10.51 -3.73 -0.68
N MET A 93 9.33 -3.16 -0.94
CA MET A 93 8.76 -2.00 -0.22
C MET A 93 9.68 -0.77 -0.23
N THR A 94 10.42 -0.55 -1.31
CA THR A 94 11.09 0.73 -1.56
C THR A 94 10.48 1.39 -2.78
N GLY A 95 10.47 2.72 -2.78
CA GLY A 95 9.95 3.53 -3.87
C GLY A 95 10.90 4.68 -4.16
N THR A 96 10.92 5.12 -5.42
CA THR A 96 11.70 6.27 -5.88
C THR A 96 10.91 7.05 -6.92
N GLU A 97 11.23 8.34 -7.04
CA GLU A 97 10.84 9.16 -8.19
C GLU A 97 11.86 8.97 -9.32
N LEU A 98 11.38 8.94 -10.55
CA LEU A 98 12.22 8.83 -11.74
C LEU A 98 11.50 9.32 -13.00
N THR A 99 12.26 9.44 -14.08
CA THR A 99 11.72 9.65 -15.44
C THR A 99 11.54 8.31 -16.12
N LEU A 100 10.32 7.97 -16.56
CA LEU A 100 9.99 6.69 -17.21
C LEU A 100 9.65 6.96 -18.68
N ASP A 101 10.35 6.33 -19.62
CA ASP A 101 10.15 6.55 -21.07
C ASP A 101 10.12 8.05 -21.48
N GLY A 102 10.98 8.85 -20.85
CA GLY A 102 11.06 10.30 -21.06
C GLY A 102 9.99 11.13 -20.34
N ILE A 103 9.10 10.50 -19.57
CA ILE A 103 8.03 11.15 -18.81
C ILE A 103 8.51 11.42 -17.38
N GLU A 104 8.60 12.69 -17.01
CA GLU A 104 8.96 13.12 -15.65
C GLU A 104 7.78 12.93 -14.67
N GLY A 105 8.09 13.04 -13.37
CA GLY A 105 7.06 12.93 -12.32
C GLY A 105 6.53 11.52 -12.09
N CYS A 106 7.21 10.49 -12.61
CA CYS A 106 6.84 9.11 -12.35
C CYS A 106 7.39 8.63 -11.01
N ARG A 107 6.68 7.69 -10.39
CA ARG A 107 7.11 6.96 -9.19
C ARG A 107 7.07 5.48 -9.49
N ILE A 108 8.09 4.77 -9.04
CA ILE A 108 8.07 3.31 -9.03
C ILE A 108 8.26 2.83 -7.61
N THR A 109 7.46 1.86 -7.20
CA THR A 109 7.58 1.17 -5.91
C THR A 109 7.64 -0.33 -6.17
N ARG A 110 8.65 -1.01 -5.62
CA ARG A 110 8.77 -2.47 -5.74
C ARG A 110 7.89 -3.11 -4.67
N CYS A 111 6.63 -3.30 -5.00
CA CYS A 111 5.61 -3.91 -4.16
C CYS A 111 4.56 -4.59 -5.03
N GLY A 112 3.65 -5.30 -4.38
CA GLY A 112 2.69 -6.11 -5.10
C GLY A 112 1.57 -6.65 -4.23
N TYR A 113 0.50 -7.05 -4.91
CA TYR A 113 -0.71 -7.60 -4.30
C TYR A 113 -1.08 -8.97 -4.89
N THR A 114 -0.11 -9.68 -5.47
CA THR A 114 -0.31 -11.02 -6.06
C THR A 114 0.52 -12.10 -5.36
N GLY A 115 1.40 -11.74 -4.42
CA GLY A 115 2.39 -12.64 -3.83
C GLY A 115 3.66 -12.82 -4.66
N GLU A 116 3.66 -12.35 -5.91
CA GLU A 116 4.82 -12.34 -6.79
C GLU A 116 5.66 -11.07 -6.61
N ASP A 117 6.86 -11.06 -7.18
CA ASP A 117 7.63 -9.82 -7.36
C ASP A 117 6.93 -8.91 -8.37
N GLY A 118 7.20 -7.61 -8.29
CA GLY A 118 6.53 -6.65 -9.14
C GLY A 118 6.70 -5.20 -8.70
N PHE A 119 6.02 -4.34 -9.44
CA PHE A 119 6.10 -2.90 -9.30
C PHE A 119 4.71 -2.27 -9.37
N GLU A 120 4.50 -1.27 -8.52
CA GLU A 120 3.50 -0.23 -8.74
C GLU A 120 4.19 0.96 -9.38
N ILE A 121 3.66 1.39 -10.52
CA ILE A 121 4.18 2.48 -11.32
C ILE A 121 3.10 3.56 -11.29
N ALA A 122 3.40 4.72 -10.73
CA ALA A 122 2.53 5.89 -10.78
C ALA A 122 3.10 6.91 -11.77
N MET A 123 2.24 7.55 -12.54
CA MET A 123 2.61 8.50 -13.60
C MET A 123 1.58 9.63 -13.71
N PRO A 124 1.92 10.77 -14.34
CA PRO A 124 0.91 11.76 -14.69
C PRO A 124 -0.21 11.14 -15.53
N ALA A 125 -1.46 11.53 -15.25
CA ALA A 125 -2.65 10.85 -15.77
C ALA A 125 -2.68 10.76 -17.30
N ASP A 126 -2.26 11.82 -18.00
CA ASP A 126 -2.24 11.89 -19.47
C ASP A 126 -1.27 10.89 -20.12
N HIS A 127 -0.36 10.28 -19.35
CA HIS A 127 0.64 9.33 -19.82
C HIS A 127 0.34 7.86 -19.46
N ALA A 128 -0.77 7.60 -18.76
CA ALA A 128 -1.12 6.24 -18.34
C ALA A 128 -1.25 5.28 -19.53
N VAL A 129 -1.93 5.71 -20.59
CA VAL A 129 -2.13 4.90 -21.80
C VAL A 129 -0.82 4.67 -22.55
N SER A 130 0.06 5.68 -22.64
CA SER A 130 1.35 5.52 -23.33
C SER A 130 2.27 4.56 -22.60
N ILE A 131 2.38 4.67 -21.28
CA ILE A 131 3.20 3.76 -20.46
C ILE A 131 2.64 2.34 -20.50
N ALA A 132 1.33 2.16 -20.35
CA ALA A 132 0.70 0.85 -20.45
C ALA A 132 0.95 0.21 -21.82
N SER A 133 0.77 0.98 -22.90
CA SER A 133 1.01 0.52 -24.27
C SER A 133 2.47 0.11 -24.47
N LYS A 134 3.42 0.87 -23.90
CA LYS A 134 4.84 0.59 -23.98
C LYS A 134 5.22 -0.71 -23.27
N LEU A 135 4.66 -0.96 -22.09
CA LEU A 135 4.85 -2.23 -21.36
C LEU A 135 4.28 -3.42 -22.14
N LEU A 136 3.15 -3.24 -22.81
CA LEU A 136 2.50 -4.28 -23.62
C LEU A 136 3.23 -4.61 -24.93
N GLU A 137 4.25 -3.83 -25.33
CA GLU A 137 5.16 -4.22 -26.41
C GLU A 137 6.03 -5.43 -26.02
N ASP A 138 6.22 -5.68 -24.72
CA ASP A 138 6.87 -6.89 -24.23
C ASP A 138 5.92 -8.09 -24.36
N PRO A 139 6.27 -9.14 -25.14
CA PRO A 139 5.39 -10.29 -25.35
C PRO A 139 5.15 -11.13 -24.08
N SER A 140 5.92 -10.91 -23.01
CA SER A 140 5.69 -11.55 -21.70
C SER A 140 4.65 -10.81 -20.84
N VAL A 141 4.31 -9.57 -21.18
CA VAL A 141 3.35 -8.75 -20.44
C VAL A 141 1.96 -8.94 -21.03
N ASN A 142 0.99 -9.26 -20.18
CA ASN A 142 -0.39 -9.44 -20.57
C ASN A 142 -1.31 -8.59 -19.68
N PRO A 143 -2.39 -8.00 -20.25
CA PRO A 143 -3.38 -7.30 -19.44
C PRO A 143 -4.05 -8.29 -18.49
N THR A 144 -4.26 -7.85 -17.24
CA THR A 144 -4.93 -8.65 -16.22
C THR A 144 -6.05 -7.86 -15.56
N GLY A 145 -7.13 -8.57 -15.21
CA GLY A 145 -8.29 -7.99 -14.56
C GLY A 145 -8.36 -8.31 -13.07
N LEU A 146 -9.37 -7.73 -12.40
CA LEU A 146 -9.54 -7.88 -10.95
C LEU A 146 -9.79 -9.34 -10.50
N GLY A 147 -10.42 -10.17 -11.34
CA GLY A 147 -10.71 -11.57 -10.99
C GLY A 147 -9.44 -12.42 -10.86
N ALA A 148 -8.49 -12.28 -11.79
CA ALA A 148 -7.20 -12.97 -11.70
C ALA A 148 -6.39 -12.49 -10.49
N ARG A 149 -6.38 -11.17 -10.26
CA ARG A 149 -5.77 -10.57 -9.06
C ARG A 149 -6.38 -11.13 -7.76
N ASP A 150 -7.70 -11.27 -7.70
CA ASP A 150 -8.39 -11.78 -6.51
C ASP A 150 -8.04 -13.24 -6.18
N SER A 151 -7.77 -14.06 -7.21
CA SER A 151 -7.24 -15.41 -7.02
C SER A 151 -5.83 -15.37 -6.42
N LEU A 152 -4.92 -14.61 -7.03
CA LEU A 152 -3.50 -14.58 -6.64
C LEU A 152 -3.30 -14.01 -5.22
N ARG A 153 -3.98 -12.91 -4.90
CA ARG A 153 -3.90 -12.31 -3.55
C ARG A 153 -4.39 -13.28 -2.48
N LEU A 154 -5.41 -14.09 -2.79
CA LEU A 154 -5.98 -15.06 -1.87
C LEU A 154 -4.99 -16.21 -1.62
N GLU A 155 -4.37 -16.72 -2.68
CA GLU A 155 -3.29 -17.73 -2.59
C GLU A 155 -2.10 -17.21 -1.76
N ALA A 156 -1.76 -15.93 -1.92
CA ALA A 156 -0.72 -15.26 -1.14
C ALA A 156 -1.15 -14.90 0.31
N GLY A 157 -2.41 -15.14 0.68
CA GLY A 157 -2.95 -14.82 2.01
C GLY A 157 -3.12 -13.33 2.29
N LEU A 158 -3.17 -12.48 1.26
CA LEU A 158 -3.34 -11.04 1.38
C LEU A 158 -4.81 -10.67 1.63
N CYS A 159 -5.03 -9.68 2.51
CA CYS A 159 -6.36 -9.22 2.90
C CYS A 159 -6.99 -8.35 1.83
N LEU A 160 -8.30 -8.49 1.60
CA LEU A 160 -9.10 -7.55 0.80
C LEU A 160 -10.12 -6.84 1.69
N TYR A 161 -10.12 -5.50 1.69
CA TYR A 161 -11.13 -4.71 2.38
C TYR A 161 -12.55 -5.02 1.87
N GLY A 162 -13.51 -5.07 2.79
CA GLY A 162 -14.90 -5.48 2.52
C GLY A 162 -15.12 -6.99 2.55
N HIS A 163 -14.05 -7.80 2.43
CA HIS A 163 -14.11 -9.27 2.52
C HIS A 163 -13.44 -9.77 3.79
N ASP A 164 -12.14 -9.48 3.94
CA ASP A 164 -11.31 -9.92 5.07
C ASP A 164 -11.26 -8.87 6.18
N LEU A 165 -11.33 -7.59 5.80
CA LEU A 165 -11.21 -6.43 6.69
C LEU A 165 -12.47 -5.58 6.60
N ASN A 166 -12.81 -4.96 7.73
CA ASN A 166 -13.81 -3.90 7.83
C ASN A 166 -13.65 -3.21 9.20
N GLU A 167 -14.48 -2.19 9.41
CA GLU A 167 -14.46 -1.33 10.61
C GLU A 167 -14.74 -2.05 11.94
N THR A 168 -15.12 -3.34 11.91
CA THR A 168 -15.34 -4.18 13.11
C THR A 168 -14.23 -5.21 13.33
N ILE A 169 -13.30 -5.37 12.39
CA ILE A 169 -12.17 -6.29 12.47
C ILE A 169 -10.93 -5.51 12.90
N ASN A 170 -10.35 -5.88 14.03
CA ASN A 170 -9.12 -5.24 14.51
C ASN A 170 -7.85 -5.89 13.90
N PRO A 171 -6.67 -5.24 13.99
CA PRO A 171 -5.41 -5.77 13.46
C PRO A 171 -5.00 -7.16 13.99
N VAL A 172 -5.42 -7.53 15.20
CA VAL A 172 -5.10 -8.86 15.77
C VAL A 172 -6.02 -9.93 15.17
N GLU A 173 -7.31 -9.62 15.02
CA GLU A 173 -8.30 -10.48 14.37
C GLU A 173 -7.97 -10.71 12.89
N GLY A 174 -7.53 -9.67 12.18
CA GLY A 174 -7.11 -9.77 10.77
C GLY A 174 -5.77 -10.48 10.54
N THR A 175 -5.07 -10.90 11.59
CA THR A 175 -3.70 -11.44 11.53
C THR A 175 -2.68 -10.42 10.98
N LEU A 176 -2.93 -9.13 11.20
CA LEU A 176 -2.12 -8.00 10.71
C LEU A 176 -1.35 -7.26 11.82
N ALA A 177 -1.30 -7.79 13.04
CA ALA A 177 -0.64 -7.13 14.17
C ALA A 177 0.88 -6.88 13.97
N TRP A 178 1.49 -7.49 12.95
CA TRP A 178 2.87 -7.25 12.56
C TRP A 178 3.09 -5.84 11.97
N THR A 179 2.04 -5.18 11.46
CA THR A 179 2.07 -3.80 10.93
C THR A 179 2.37 -2.76 12.02
N MET A 180 2.08 -3.08 13.28
CA MET A 180 2.43 -2.24 14.44
C MET A 180 3.86 -2.48 14.96
N GLY A 181 4.68 -3.24 14.21
CA GLY A 181 6.00 -3.67 14.64
C GLY A 181 5.98 -4.79 15.68
N GLY A 182 7.17 -5.18 16.15
CA GLY A 182 7.34 -6.23 17.16
C GLY A 182 6.95 -5.78 18.58
N PRO A 183 7.04 -6.67 19.58
CA PRO A 183 6.70 -6.37 20.98
C PRO A 183 7.44 -5.17 21.60
N LYS A 184 8.61 -4.81 21.07
CA LYS A 184 9.40 -3.63 21.47
C LYS A 184 9.33 -2.49 20.46
N GLY A 185 8.45 -2.59 19.46
CA GLY A 185 8.28 -1.56 18.44
C GLY A 185 7.58 -0.33 19.00
N ARG A 186 7.93 0.84 18.46
CA ARG A 186 7.42 2.14 18.90
C ARG A 186 5.90 2.18 19.03
N ARG A 187 5.16 1.73 18.01
CA ARG A 187 3.69 1.73 18.01
C ARG A 187 3.09 0.87 19.11
N ARG A 188 3.69 -0.28 19.45
CA ARG A 188 3.23 -1.11 20.58
C ARG A 188 3.61 -0.53 21.93
N ALA A 189 4.77 0.10 22.05
CA ALA A 189 5.26 0.66 23.30
C ALA A 189 4.56 1.97 23.67
N GLU A 190 4.35 2.86 22.70
CA GLU A 190 3.77 4.19 22.90
C GLU A 190 2.24 4.20 22.73
N GLY A 191 1.69 3.30 21.91
CA GLY A 191 0.28 3.36 21.53
C GLY A 191 -0.02 4.69 20.80
N GLY A 192 -1.09 5.37 21.23
CA GLY A 192 -1.44 6.73 20.79
C GLY A 192 -2.02 6.86 19.38
N PHE A 193 -2.22 5.76 18.67
CA PHE A 193 -3.03 5.73 17.45
C PHE A 193 -4.50 5.42 17.80
N LEU A 194 -5.43 5.76 16.90
CA LEU A 194 -6.86 5.55 17.12
C LEU A 194 -7.16 4.08 17.42
N GLY A 195 -7.87 3.82 18.53
CA GLY A 195 -8.21 2.48 18.97
C GLY A 195 -7.07 1.68 19.60
N ALA A 196 -5.91 2.29 19.88
CA ALA A 196 -4.78 1.62 20.50
C ALA A 196 -5.17 0.90 21.81
N GLU A 197 -6.01 1.50 22.66
CA GLU A 197 -6.45 0.89 23.93
C GLU A 197 -7.38 -0.32 23.74
N LYS A 198 -8.02 -0.44 22.58
CA LYS A 198 -8.85 -1.60 22.20
C LYS A 198 -7.99 -2.74 21.65
N ILE A 199 -6.78 -2.45 21.18
CA ILE A 199 -5.87 -3.39 20.53
C ILE A 199 -4.71 -3.81 21.44
N LEU A 200 -4.25 -2.92 22.31
CA LEU A 200 -3.08 -3.07 23.16
C LEU A 200 -3.47 -3.00 24.64
N LYS A 201 -2.74 -3.76 25.45
CA LYS A 201 -2.70 -3.60 26.91
C LYS A 201 -1.78 -2.44 27.28
N PRO A 202 -1.86 -1.92 28.52
CA PRO A 202 -0.94 -0.88 29.01
C PRO A 202 0.55 -1.23 28.92
N ASP A 203 0.90 -2.53 28.89
CA ASP A 203 2.28 -3.02 28.72
C ASP A 203 2.70 -3.24 27.25
N GLY A 204 1.88 -2.76 26.30
CA GLY A 204 2.12 -2.86 24.85
C GLY A 204 1.87 -4.26 24.26
N LYS A 205 1.41 -5.22 25.06
CA LYS A 205 1.02 -6.54 24.54
C LYS A 205 -0.33 -6.47 23.86
N LEU A 206 -0.52 -7.30 22.84
CA LEU A 206 -1.80 -7.43 22.16
C LEU A 206 -2.89 -7.92 23.12
N GLN A 207 -4.10 -7.36 23.00
CA GLN A 207 -5.28 -7.91 23.64
C GLN A 207 -5.63 -9.28 23.05
N LYS A 208 -6.31 -10.12 23.83
CA LYS A 208 -6.80 -11.42 23.33
C LYS A 208 -8.03 -11.16 22.46
N VAL A 209 -8.15 -11.93 21.38
CA VAL A 209 -9.29 -11.88 20.46
C VAL A 209 -10.02 -13.21 20.46
N ALA A 210 -11.35 -13.18 20.28
CA ALA A 210 -12.19 -14.37 20.27
C ALA A 210 -12.17 -15.11 18.92
N LYS A 211 -11.89 -14.39 17.84
CA LYS A 211 -11.78 -14.91 16.47
C LYS A 211 -10.49 -14.40 15.82
N LYS A 212 -10.01 -15.12 14.81
CA LYS A 212 -8.83 -14.72 14.04
C LYS A 212 -8.93 -15.27 12.63
N ARG A 213 -8.53 -14.47 11.64
CA ARG A 213 -8.47 -14.85 10.23
C ARG A 213 -7.40 -15.92 10.03
N VAL A 214 -7.78 -17.00 9.34
CA VAL A 214 -6.91 -18.13 8.98
C VAL A 214 -7.14 -18.51 7.52
N GLY A 215 -6.12 -19.08 6.88
CA GLY A 215 -6.26 -19.75 5.58
C GLY A 215 -6.61 -21.22 5.78
N ILE A 216 -7.50 -21.76 4.94
CA ILE A 216 -7.85 -23.18 4.90
C ILE A 216 -7.41 -23.70 3.53
N MET A 217 -6.61 -24.77 3.53
CA MET A 217 -6.21 -25.52 2.34
C MET A 217 -6.99 -26.83 2.26
#